data_AF-A0A834IV49-F1
#
_entry.id   AF-A0A834IV49-F1
#
_cell.length_a   1.000
_cell.length_b   1.000
_cell.length_c   1.000
_cell.angle_alpha   90.00
_cell.angle_beta   90.00
_cell.angle_gamma   90.00
#
_symmetry.space_group_name_H-M   'P 1'
#
loop_
_entity.id
_entity.type
_entity.pdbx_description
1 polymer ?
#
loop_
_entity_poly.entity_id
_entity_poly.type
_entity_poly.pdbx_seq_one_letter_code
_entity_poly.pdbx_strand_id
1 'polypeptide(L)'
;MSTEDSERSERPEEDMRKLCAKWVPRELTFDQKQRRVDDSEQGLKMIKRNKPEFLHQYVAMHETWLHRFTLKSNRQLSEWTAHDEPTPKRRNSRLAML
;
A
#
# COMPACT_ATOMS: atom_id res chain seq x y z
N MET A 1 -2.01 51.26 17.42
CA MET A 1 -1.97 50.69 18.78
C MET A 1 -3.41 50.36 19.14
N SER A 2 -3.89 49.12 19.09
CA SER A 2 -3.28 47.79 18.93
C SER A 2 -4.41 46.90 18.36
N THR A 3 -4.20 46.16 17.27
CA THR A 3 -3.94 44.71 17.27
C THR A 3 -4.69 43.96 18.37
N GLU A 4 -5.85 43.41 18.03
CA GLU A 4 -6.34 42.14 18.57
C GLU A 4 -6.93 41.37 17.40
N ASP A 5 -6.03 40.72 16.66
CA ASP A 5 -6.33 39.56 15.85
C ASP A 5 -7.01 38.55 16.76
N SER A 6 -8.33 38.48 16.67
CA SER A 6 -9.12 37.42 17.30
C SER A 6 -8.68 36.13 16.65
N GLU A 7 -7.78 35.43 17.34
CA GLU A 7 -7.26 34.11 17.00
C GLU A 7 -8.44 33.23 16.61
N ARG A 8 -8.64 33.10 15.30
CA ARG A 8 -9.41 32.03 14.70
C ARG A 8 -8.72 30.77 15.18
N SER A 9 -9.31 30.15 16.18
CA SER A 9 -8.98 28.80 16.63
C SER A 9 -8.99 27.88 15.40
N GLU A 10 -7.85 27.73 14.74
CA GLU A 10 -7.60 26.73 13.71
C GLU A 10 -7.68 25.37 14.39
N ARG A 11 -8.91 24.85 14.50
CA ARG A 11 -9.15 23.49 14.94
C ARG A 11 -8.54 22.57 13.88
N PRO A 12 -7.43 21.85 14.15
CA PRO A 12 -6.82 20.97 13.17
C PRO A 12 -7.75 19.81 12.78
N GLU A 13 -8.78 19.57 13.59
CA GLU A 13 -9.76 18.49 13.42
C GLU A 13 -10.69 18.69 12.22
N GLU A 14 -10.90 19.92 11.75
CA GLU A 14 -11.87 20.20 10.68
C GLU A 14 -11.32 19.83 9.28
N ASP A 15 -10.02 19.57 9.17
CA ASP A 15 -9.33 19.23 7.92
C ASP A 15 -8.72 17.81 7.91
N MET A 16 -9.23 16.95 8.80
CA MET A 16 -8.85 15.54 8.87
C MET A 16 -9.85 14.66 8.12
N ARG A 17 -9.34 13.69 7.37
CA ARG A 17 -10.15 12.63 6.76
C ARG A 17 -9.83 11.28 7.38
N LYS A 18 -10.82 10.41 7.39
CA LYS A 18 -10.67 9.04 7.89
C LYS A 18 -10.32 8.10 6.76
N LEU A 19 -9.09 7.59 6.76
CA LEU A 19 -8.62 6.64 5.74
C LEU A 19 -8.40 5.25 6.34
N CYS A 20 -8.67 4.22 5.54
CA CYS A 20 -8.20 2.88 5.84
C CYS A 20 -6.76 2.74 5.34
N ALA A 21 -5.87 2.28 6.21
CA ALA A 21 -4.49 2.00 5.83
C ALA A 21 -4.44 0.93 4.71
N LYS A 22 -3.57 1.13 3.72
CA LYS A 22 -3.32 0.12 2.68
C LYS A 22 -2.36 -0.95 3.22
N TRP A 23 -2.73 -2.21 3.04
CA TRP A 23 -1.88 -3.34 3.42
C TRP A 23 -0.73 -3.51 2.42
N VAL A 24 0.50 -3.50 2.93
CA VAL A 24 1.69 -3.81 2.14
C VAL A 24 2.43 -4.97 2.84
N PRO A 25 2.63 -6.13 2.17
CA PRO A 25 3.24 -7.30 2.81
C PRO A 25 4.63 -7.02 3.38
N ARG A 26 5.44 -6.22 2.66
CA ARG A 26 6.79 -5.85 3.08
C ARG A 26 7.18 -4.50 2.48
N GLU A 27 7.83 -3.67 3.29
CA GLU A 27 8.50 -2.48 2.78
C GLU A 27 9.80 -2.88 2.08
N LEU A 28 9.96 -2.42 0.83
CA LEU A 28 11.12 -2.77 0.00
C LEU A 28 12.22 -1.73 0.20
N THR A 29 13.46 -2.20 0.27
CA THR A 29 14.65 -1.34 0.19
C THR A 29 14.76 -0.73 -1.22
N PHE A 30 15.60 0.29 -1.37
CA PHE A 30 15.87 0.90 -2.68
C PHE A 30 16.33 -0.15 -3.70
N ASP A 31 17.32 -0.97 -3.34
CA ASP A 31 17.86 -2.01 -4.23
C ASP A 31 16.83 -3.06 -4.64
N GLN A 32 15.93 -3.43 -3.73
CA GLN A 32 14.84 -4.36 -4.03
C GLN A 32 13.81 -3.76 -4.98
N LYS A 33 13.59 -2.44 -4.94
CA LYS A 33 12.74 -1.76 -5.93
C LYS A 33 13.43 -1.73 -7.28
N GLN A 34 14.72 -1.39 -7.32
CA GLN A 34 15.48 -1.36 -8.56
C GLN A 34 15.50 -2.74 -9.23
N ARG A 35 15.78 -3.80 -8.47
CA ARG A 35 15.73 -5.18 -8.99
C ARG A 35 14.40 -5.52 -9.65
N ARG A 36 13.28 -5.12 -9.02
CA ARG A 36 11.94 -5.36 -9.59
C ARG A 36 11.69 -4.58 -10.88
N VAL A 37 12.25 -3.37 -11.01
CA VAL A 37 12.19 -2.61 -12.27
C VAL A 37 12.97 -3.35 -13.35
N ASP A 38 14.21 -3.73 -13.07
CA ASP A 38 15.09 -4.43 -14.02
C ASP A 38 14.46 -5.74 -14.50
N ASP A 39 13.96 -6.56 -13.58
CA ASP A 39 13.30 -7.84 -13.89
C ASP A 39 12.03 -7.62 -14.73
N SER A 40 11.25 -6.57 -14.42
CA SER A 40 10.03 -6.24 -15.16
C SER A 40 10.34 -5.76 -16.58
N GLU A 41 11.39 -4.95 -16.75
CA GLU A 41 11.84 -4.52 -18.08
C GLU A 41 12.30 -5.69 -18.94
N GLN A 42 13.01 -6.66 -18.34
CA GLN A 42 13.42 -7.88 -19.03
C GLN A 42 12.21 -8.71 -19.46
N GLY A 43 11.26 -8.95 -18.54
CA GLY A 43 10.01 -9.67 -18.86
C GLY A 43 9.22 -8.97 -19.97
N LEU A 44 9.12 -7.63 -19.91
CA LEU A 44 8.44 -6.84 -20.93
C LEU A 44 9.09 -6.97 -22.31
N LYS A 45 10.43 -6.98 -22.39
CA LYS A 45 11.16 -7.22 -23.65
C LYS A 45 10.83 -8.60 -24.23
N MET A 46 10.74 -9.63 -23.41
CA MET A 46 10.38 -10.99 -23.85
C MET A 46 8.95 -11.05 -24.37
N ILE A 47 8.01 -10.45 -23.64
CA ILE A 47 6.59 -10.36 -24.03
C ILE A 47 6.44 -9.58 -25.35
N LYS A 48 7.16 -8.46 -25.53
CA LYS A 48 7.08 -7.66 -26.76
C LYS A 48 7.64 -8.38 -27.99
N ARG A 49 8.62 -9.27 -27.82
CA ARG A 49 9.23 -10.02 -28.93
C ARG A 49 8.30 -11.09 -29.49
N ASN A 50 7.66 -11.89 -28.63
CA ASN A 50 6.71 -12.92 -29.05
C ASN A 50 5.74 -13.26 -27.91
N LYS A 51 4.73 -12.42 -27.72
CA LYS A 51 3.72 -12.57 -26.67
C LYS A 51 3.00 -13.92 -26.67
N PRO A 52 2.44 -14.42 -27.80
CA PRO A 52 1.64 -15.65 -27.76
C PRO A 52 2.48 -16.87 -27.37
N GLU A 53 3.68 -17.02 -27.93
CA GLU A 53 4.55 -18.14 -27.60
C GLU A 53 5.06 -18.07 -26.16
N PHE A 54 5.46 -16.87 -25.71
CA PHE A 54 5.93 -16.65 -24.34
C PHE A 54 4.85 -17.03 -23.32
N LEU A 55 3.60 -16.60 -23.54
CA LEU A 55 2.50 -16.92 -22.63
C LEU A 55 2.09 -18.39 -22.68
N HIS A 56 2.19 -19.04 -23.84
CA HIS A 56 1.90 -20.48 -23.96
C HIS A 56 2.87 -21.35 -23.15
N GLN A 57 4.13 -20.92 -23.05
CA GLN A 57 5.16 -21.64 -22.30
C GLN A 57 5.24 -21.23 -20.82
N TYR A 58 4.58 -20.13 -20.43
CA TYR A 58 4.69 -19.58 -19.08
C TYR A 58 3.79 -20.34 -18.09
N VAL A 59 4.41 -21.15 -17.22
CA VAL A 59 3.72 -21.86 -16.13
C VAL A 59 4.14 -21.25 -14.80
N ALA A 60 3.18 -20.71 -14.04
CA ALA A 60 3.41 -20.20 -12.70
C ALA A 60 2.83 -21.14 -11.64
N MET A 61 3.63 -21.46 -10.63
CA MET A 61 3.21 -22.24 -9.47
C MET A 61 3.31 -21.36 -8.22
N HIS A 62 2.26 -21.37 -7.39
CA HIS A 62 2.27 -20.70 -6.09
C HIS A 62 1.45 -21.51 -5.08
N GLU A 63 1.82 -21.43 -3.82
CA GLU A 63 1.08 -22.04 -2.71
C GLU A 63 0.26 -20.96 -2.00
N THR A 64 -1.03 -21.24 -1.76
CA THR A 64 -1.90 -20.35 -0.99
C THR A 64 -2.47 -21.12 0.20
N TRP A 65 -2.29 -20.59 1.40
CA TRP A 65 -2.88 -21.15 2.62
C TRP A 65 -4.35 -20.74 2.73
N LEU A 66 -5.27 -21.70 2.78
CA LEU A 66 -6.69 -21.45 3.02
C LEU A 66 -6.97 -21.43 4.52
N HIS A 67 -7.12 -20.25 5.10
CA HIS A 67 -7.51 -20.09 6.50
C HIS A 67 -8.99 -19.72 6.64
N ARG A 68 -9.73 -20.43 7.51
CA ARG A 68 -11.13 -20.08 7.85
C ARG A 68 -11.10 -18.92 8.85
N PHE A 69 -11.36 -17.71 8.37
CA PHE A 69 -11.32 -16.49 9.18
C PHE A 69 -12.72 -15.87 9.39
N THR A 70 -13.04 -15.45 10.61
CA THR A 70 -14.15 -14.54 10.92
C THR A 70 -13.67 -13.09 10.81
N LEU A 71 -14.20 -12.35 9.83
CA LEU A 71 -13.77 -10.98 9.53
C LEU A 71 -13.99 -10.02 10.71
N LYS A 72 -12.91 -9.45 11.26
CA LYS A 72 -13.02 -8.16 11.99
C LYS A 72 -13.16 -7.04 10.97
N SER A 73 -14.11 -6.12 11.18
CA SER A 73 -14.47 -5.12 10.16
C SER A 73 -13.32 -4.14 9.89
N ASN A 74 -13.08 -3.82 8.62
CA ASN A 74 -12.09 -2.83 8.19
C ASN A 74 -12.31 -1.44 8.84
N ARG A 75 -13.54 -1.16 9.30
CA ARG A 75 -13.88 0.07 10.03
C ARG A 75 -13.07 0.22 11.32
N GLN A 76 -12.63 -0.87 11.95
CA GLN A 76 -11.79 -0.82 13.16
C GLN A 76 -10.32 -0.48 12.89
N LEU A 77 -9.88 -0.47 11.63
CA LEU A 77 -8.49 -0.23 11.23
C LEU A 77 -8.28 1.15 10.60
N SER A 78 -9.29 2.01 10.69
CA SER A 78 -9.26 3.36 10.13
C SER A 78 -8.62 4.34 11.10
N GLU A 79 -7.74 5.19 10.57
CA GLU A 79 -7.05 6.25 11.30
C GLU A 79 -7.43 7.60 10.71
N TRP A 80 -7.34 8.65 11.53
CA TRP A 80 -7.49 10.03 11.08
C TRP A 80 -6.16 10.52 10.51
N THR A 81 -6.19 11.12 9.33
CA THR A 81 -5.01 11.62 8.62
C THR A 81 -5.34 12.99 8.04
N ALA A 82 -4.36 13.90 8.02
CA ALA A 82 -4.52 15.21 7.40
C ALA A 82 -4.78 15.11 5.89
N HIS A 83 -5.41 16.13 5.31
CA HIS A 83 -5.79 16.09 3.90
C HIS A 83 -4.58 15.99 2.93
N ASP A 84 -3.43 16.57 3.28
CA ASP A 84 -2.26 16.55 2.40
C ASP A 84 -1.30 15.40 2.66
N GLU A 85 -1.57 14.56 3.66
CA GLU A 85 -0.71 13.45 4.03
C GLU A 85 -1.10 12.16 3.28
N PRO A 86 -0.12 11.37 2.79
CA PRO A 86 -0.38 10.12 2.09
C PRO A 86 -1.11 9.11 2.98
N THR A 87 -1.83 8.18 2.34
CA THR A 87 -2.53 7.12 3.07
C THR A 87 -1.57 6.36 4.01
N PRO A 88 -1.91 6.21 5.30
CA PRO A 88 -1.05 5.53 6.25
C PRO A 88 -0.78 4.09 5.79
N LYS A 89 0.48 3.68 5.89
CA LYS A 89 0.94 2.33 5.56
C LYS A 89 1.12 1.56 6.85
N ARG A 90 0.38 0.47 7.01
CA ARG A 90 0.52 -0.41 8.18
C ARG A 90 1.25 -1.68 7.79
N ARG A 91 2.31 -1.99 8.54
CA ARG A 91 3.01 -3.28 8.47
C ARG A 91 2.08 -4.36 9.04
N ASN A 92 2.00 -5.51 8.36
CA ASN A 92 1.16 -6.59 8.82
C ASN A 92 1.82 -7.35 9.98
N SER A 93 1.51 -6.97 11.22
CA SER A 93 1.93 -7.72 12.42
C SER A 93 1.11 -9.00 12.64
N ARG A 94 0.00 -9.20 11.91
CA ARG A 94 -0.89 -10.36 12.09
C ARG A 94 -0.52 -11.58 11.24
N LEU A 95 0.34 -11.41 10.23
CA LEU A 95 1.02 -12.52 9.57
C LEU A 95 2.32 -12.93 10.27
N ALA A 96 2.70 -12.26 11.37
CA ALA A 96 3.86 -12.66 12.18
C ALA A 96 3.51 -13.70 13.26
N MET A 97 2.23 -14.05 13.44
CA MET A 97 1.82 -15.29 14.12
C MET A 97 1.82 -16.43 13.09
N LEU A 98 3.00 -16.69 12.55
CA LEU A 98 3.36 -17.99 11.99
C LEU A 98 3.71 -18.92 13.15
#